data_AF-A0A1J5R4T4-F1
#
_entry.id   AF-A0A1J5R4T4-F1
#
_cell.length_a   1.000
_cell.length_b   1.000
_cell.length_c   1.000
_cell.angle_alpha   90.00
_cell.angle_beta   90.00
_cell.angle_gamma   90.00
#
_symmetry.space_group_name_H-M   'P 1'
#
loop_
_entity.id
_entity.type
_entity.pdbx_description
1 polymer ?
#
loop_
_entity_poly.entity_id
_entity_poly.type
_entity_poly.pdbx_seq_one_letter_code
_entity_poly.pdbx_strand_id
1 'polypeptide(L)'
;MNAPDVDRERRFGGIARLYGEAGAARLAASHVVVVGVGGVGSWAAEALARSGVGELTLIDLDHVAESNVNRQIQALDSTLGMAKVQALAQRIGEINPACRVHAIEEFVDADNVDALLPAHADAVLDCCDQVRAKAALAALALRRGVAVVLCGAAGGKRLAQRVEVLDLADVRDDPLLAKLRYRMRRTYGAPRSGPMGLRCVCSREAVRRSATASCDAAPQGLSCAGYGSSVMVTATFGMVAAGVAVEALLGA
;
A
#
# COMPACT_ATOMS: atom_id res chain seq x y z
N MET A 1 -16.22 -16.73 -24.27
CA MET A 1 -17.21 -15.66 -24.03
C MET A 1 -16.45 -14.36 -24.06
N ASN A 2 -16.66 -13.50 -25.07
CA ASN A 2 -16.02 -12.19 -25.11
C ASN A 2 -16.50 -11.39 -23.90
N ALA A 3 -15.58 -10.80 -23.14
CA ALA A 3 -15.94 -9.91 -22.05
C ALA A 3 -16.88 -8.82 -22.60
N PRO A 4 -17.98 -8.48 -21.90
CA PRO A 4 -18.88 -7.44 -22.35
C PRO A 4 -18.09 -6.17 -22.62
N ASP A 5 -18.37 -5.49 -23.73
CA ASP A 5 -17.72 -4.23 -24.09
C ASP A 5 -17.97 -3.22 -22.96
N VAL A 6 -16.92 -2.96 -22.18
CA VAL A 6 -17.04 -2.16 -20.96
C VAL A 6 -16.95 -0.70 -21.31
N ASP A 7 -18.04 0.03 -21.07
CA ASP A 7 -18.08 1.48 -21.21
C ASP A 7 -17.15 2.16 -20.19
N ARG A 8 -15.93 2.45 -20.65
CA ARG A 8 -14.87 3.08 -19.86
C ARG A 8 -15.23 4.51 -19.47
N GLU A 9 -15.93 5.23 -20.33
CA GLU A 9 -16.37 6.61 -20.08
C GLU A 9 -17.38 6.64 -18.92
N ARG A 10 -18.32 5.69 -18.89
CA ARG A 10 -19.25 5.57 -17.75
C ARG A 10 -18.56 5.19 -16.44
N ARG A 11 -17.54 4.33 -16.47
CA ARG A 11 -16.82 3.92 -15.24
C ARG A 11 -15.94 5.02 -14.68
N PHE A 12 -15.22 5.75 -15.54
CA PHE A 12 -14.16 6.67 -15.12
C PHE A 12 -14.35 8.12 -15.56
N GLY A 13 -15.50 8.49 -16.13
CA GLY A 13 -15.80 9.87 -16.50
C GLY A 13 -15.73 10.84 -15.30
N GLY A 14 -15.96 10.34 -14.08
CA GLY A 14 -15.72 11.12 -12.85
C GLY A 14 -14.24 11.46 -12.63
N ILE A 15 -13.33 10.55 -12.96
CA ILE A 15 -11.87 10.75 -12.90
C ILE A 15 -11.45 11.78 -13.95
N ALA A 16 -11.95 11.67 -15.19
CA ALA A 16 -11.67 12.64 -16.24
C ALA A 16 -12.17 14.05 -15.92
N ARG A 17 -13.37 14.19 -15.32
CA ARG A 17 -13.86 15.51 -14.85
C ARG A 17 -13.03 16.09 -13.72
N LEU A 18 -12.41 15.25 -12.88
CA LEU A 18 -11.62 15.71 -11.73
C LEU A 18 -10.18 16.08 -12.12
N TYR A 19 -9.50 15.24 -12.91
CA TYR A 19 -8.08 15.39 -13.25
C TYR A 19 -7.83 15.79 -14.71
N GLY A 20 -8.89 16.01 -15.49
CA GLY A 20 -8.82 16.26 -16.93
C GLY A 20 -8.60 14.99 -17.74
N GLU A 21 -8.90 15.06 -19.04
CA GLU A 21 -8.71 13.94 -19.99
C GLU A 21 -7.26 13.47 -20.03
N ALA A 22 -6.30 14.41 -20.01
CA ALA A 22 -4.88 14.09 -19.97
C ALA A 22 -4.47 13.35 -18.69
N GLY A 23 -5.02 13.75 -17.53
CA GLY A 23 -4.77 13.09 -16.25
C GLY A 23 -5.34 11.68 -16.23
N ALA A 24 -6.59 11.51 -16.66
CA ALA A 24 -7.22 10.19 -16.78
C ALA A 24 -6.49 9.27 -17.76
N ALA A 25 -6.03 9.79 -18.89
CA ALA A 25 -5.22 9.05 -19.85
C ALA A 25 -3.88 8.60 -19.25
N ARG A 26 -3.22 9.48 -18.46
CA ARG A 26 -1.97 9.15 -17.79
C ARG A 26 -2.15 8.07 -16.73
N LEU A 27 -3.17 8.17 -15.88
CA LEU A 27 -3.47 7.14 -14.89
C LEU A 27 -3.68 5.77 -15.55
N ALA A 28 -4.43 5.74 -16.64
CA ALA A 28 -4.67 4.50 -17.38
C ALA A 28 -3.46 3.95 -18.14
N ALA A 29 -2.42 4.76 -18.34
CA ALA A 29 -1.14 4.30 -18.88
C ALA A 29 -0.12 3.93 -17.78
N SER A 30 -0.45 4.18 -16.50
CA SER A 30 0.47 4.01 -15.38
C SER A 30 0.49 2.59 -14.82
N HIS A 31 1.65 2.19 -14.32
CA HIS A 31 1.89 0.95 -13.58
C HIS A 31 2.24 1.24 -12.12
N VAL A 32 1.40 0.76 -11.21
CA VAL A 32 1.61 0.91 -9.76
C VAL A 32 1.81 -0.43 -9.08
N VAL A 33 2.83 -0.50 -8.22
CA VAL A 33 3.15 -1.69 -7.42
C VAL A 33 2.67 -1.49 -5.99
N VAL A 34 1.92 -2.45 -5.45
CA VAL A 34 1.47 -2.46 -4.05
C VAL A 34 2.09 -3.65 -3.34
N VAL A 35 3.01 -3.37 -2.41
CA VAL A 35 3.70 -4.37 -1.60
C VAL A 35 2.97 -4.53 -0.26
N GLY A 36 2.47 -5.74 0.00
CA GLY A 36 1.63 -6.09 1.14
C GLY A 36 0.18 -5.64 0.94
N VAL A 37 -0.73 -6.58 0.71
CA VAL A 37 -2.16 -6.32 0.44
C VAL A 37 -3.06 -6.67 1.62
N GLY A 38 -2.57 -6.35 2.82
CA GLY A 38 -3.33 -6.44 4.08
C GLY A 38 -4.29 -5.27 4.30
N GLY A 39 -4.44 -4.83 5.56
CA GLY A 39 -5.43 -3.81 5.94
C GLY A 39 -5.20 -2.41 5.37
N VAL A 40 -4.03 -2.13 4.81
CA VAL A 40 -3.70 -0.85 4.14
C VAL A 40 -3.65 -1.05 2.62
N GLY A 41 -2.80 -1.97 2.16
CA GLY A 41 -2.55 -2.14 0.72
C GLY A 41 -3.75 -2.66 -0.06
N SER A 42 -4.65 -3.45 0.55
CA SER A 42 -5.88 -3.88 -0.13
C SER A 42 -6.78 -2.71 -0.52
N TRP A 43 -6.92 -1.72 0.37
CA TRP A 43 -7.68 -0.51 0.10
C TRP A 43 -6.95 0.45 -0.83
N ALA A 44 -5.61 0.46 -0.80
CA ALA A 44 -4.83 1.21 -1.76
C ALA A 44 -5.00 0.64 -3.19
N ALA A 45 -4.92 -0.67 -3.34
CA ALA A 45 -5.16 -1.36 -4.62
C ALA A 45 -6.58 -1.10 -5.14
N GLU A 46 -7.59 -1.19 -4.27
CA GLU A 46 -8.98 -0.85 -4.60
C GLU A 46 -9.10 0.61 -5.11
N ALA A 47 -8.48 1.57 -4.40
CA ALA A 47 -8.52 2.98 -4.76
C ALA A 47 -7.86 3.25 -6.11
N LEU A 48 -6.70 2.62 -6.38
CA LEU A 48 -5.99 2.74 -7.65
C LEU A 48 -6.81 2.16 -8.81
N ALA A 49 -7.40 0.97 -8.63
CA ALA A 49 -8.27 0.35 -9.62
C ALA A 49 -9.50 1.24 -9.93
N ARG A 50 -10.12 1.82 -8.91
CA ARG A 50 -11.25 2.76 -9.05
C ARG A 50 -10.86 4.12 -9.61
N SER A 51 -9.58 4.47 -9.56
CA SER A 51 -9.02 5.68 -10.18
C SER A 51 -8.65 5.49 -11.65
N GLY A 52 -8.85 4.28 -12.19
CA GLY A 52 -8.56 3.97 -13.58
C GLY A 52 -7.08 3.70 -13.87
N VAL A 53 -6.28 3.35 -12.86
CA VAL A 53 -4.91 2.86 -13.08
C VAL A 53 -4.93 1.64 -13.99
N GLY A 54 -4.09 1.65 -15.02
CA GLY A 54 -4.11 0.65 -16.09
C GLY A 54 -3.38 -0.64 -15.76
N GLU A 55 -2.41 -0.59 -14.86
CA GLU A 55 -1.63 -1.76 -14.47
C GLU A 55 -1.29 -1.76 -12.98
N LEU A 56 -1.51 -2.90 -12.34
CA LEU A 56 -1.22 -3.11 -10.93
C LEU A 56 -0.38 -4.37 -10.73
N THR A 57 0.70 -4.27 -9.97
CA THR A 57 1.39 -5.45 -9.42
C THR A 57 1.12 -5.52 -7.93
N LEU A 58 0.55 -6.64 -7.49
CA LEU A 58 0.23 -6.91 -6.09
C LEU A 58 1.18 -7.98 -5.57
N ILE A 59 1.88 -7.71 -4.46
CA ILE A 59 2.89 -8.63 -3.91
C ILE A 59 2.55 -8.95 -2.45
N ASP A 60 2.17 -10.19 -2.18
CA ASP A 60 1.89 -10.71 -0.84
C ASP A 60 1.83 -12.24 -0.86
N LEU A 61 2.41 -12.90 0.14
CA LEU A 61 2.45 -14.37 0.26
C LEU A 61 1.29 -14.93 1.11
N ASP A 62 0.56 -14.07 1.82
CA ASP A 62 -0.47 -14.52 2.75
C ASP A 62 -1.78 -14.92 2.05
N HIS A 63 -2.56 -15.73 2.75
CA HIS A 63 -3.94 -16.07 2.40
C HIS A 63 -4.94 -15.26 3.22
N VAL A 64 -6.16 -15.13 2.71
CA VAL A 64 -7.29 -14.49 3.39
C VAL A 64 -7.70 -15.35 4.58
N ALA A 65 -7.75 -14.74 5.76
CA ALA A 65 -8.16 -15.39 7.01
C ALA A 65 -9.35 -14.68 7.67
N GLU A 66 -10.13 -15.38 8.49
CA GLU A 66 -11.27 -14.81 9.23
C GLU A 66 -10.85 -13.60 10.08
N SER A 67 -9.67 -13.65 10.69
CA SER A 67 -9.10 -12.55 11.49
C SER A 67 -8.82 -11.27 10.68
N ASN A 68 -8.99 -11.30 9.35
CA ASN A 68 -8.78 -10.17 8.45
C ASN A 68 -10.07 -9.36 8.19
N VAL A 69 -11.24 -9.94 8.46
CA VAL A 69 -12.57 -9.36 8.15
C VAL A 69 -12.74 -7.94 8.71
N ASN A 70 -12.13 -7.63 9.86
CA ASN A 70 -12.26 -6.32 10.49
C ASN A 70 -11.58 -5.17 9.72
N ARG A 71 -10.76 -5.45 8.70
CA ARG A 71 -9.86 -4.44 8.10
C ARG A 71 -9.41 -4.64 6.65
N GLN A 72 -9.62 -5.79 6.03
CA GLN A 72 -9.12 -6.08 4.67
C GLN A 72 -10.30 -6.24 3.71
N ILE A 73 -10.26 -5.57 2.55
CA ILE A 73 -11.43 -5.48 1.66
C ILE A 73 -11.79 -6.82 1.00
N GLN A 74 -10.79 -7.67 0.80
CA GLN A 74 -10.92 -8.99 0.18
C GLN A 74 -11.28 -10.09 1.19
N ALA A 75 -11.45 -9.78 2.48
CA ALA A 75 -11.81 -10.75 3.50
C ALA A 75 -13.34 -10.90 3.60
N LEU A 76 -13.88 -11.82 2.81
CA LEU A 76 -15.29 -12.20 2.75
C LEU A 76 -15.40 -13.71 2.96
N ASP A 77 -16.56 -14.21 3.38
CA ASP A 77 -16.78 -15.65 3.55
C ASP A 77 -16.46 -16.45 2.27
N SER A 78 -16.77 -15.87 1.11
CA SER A 78 -16.51 -16.47 -0.21
C SER A 78 -15.04 -16.52 -0.62
N THR A 79 -14.16 -15.79 0.07
CA THR A 79 -12.74 -15.65 -0.30
C THR A 79 -11.79 -16.16 0.78
N LEU A 80 -12.30 -16.68 1.89
CA LEU A 80 -11.49 -17.30 2.94
C LEU A 80 -10.62 -18.42 2.36
N GLY A 81 -9.34 -18.44 2.74
CA GLY A 81 -8.37 -19.44 2.27
C GLY A 81 -7.80 -19.17 0.88
N MET A 82 -8.26 -18.15 0.14
CA MET A 82 -7.62 -17.75 -1.12
C MET A 82 -6.33 -16.96 -0.85
N ALA A 83 -5.35 -17.04 -1.75
CA ALA A 83 -4.22 -16.10 -1.74
C ALA A 83 -4.74 -14.66 -1.84
N LYS A 84 -4.25 -13.76 -0.98
CA LYS A 84 -4.80 -12.39 -0.90
C LYS A 84 -4.66 -11.64 -2.22
N VAL A 85 -3.53 -11.81 -2.91
CA VAL A 85 -3.28 -11.18 -4.21
C VAL A 85 -4.24 -11.68 -5.28
N GLN A 86 -4.61 -12.96 -5.26
CA GLN A 86 -5.56 -13.53 -6.22
C GLN A 86 -6.99 -13.05 -5.95
N ALA A 87 -7.42 -13.01 -4.69
CA ALA A 87 -8.73 -12.48 -4.30
C ALA A 87 -8.89 -11.01 -4.74
N LEU A 88 -7.83 -10.20 -4.58
CA LEU A 88 -7.84 -8.82 -5.08
C LEU A 88 -7.77 -8.73 -6.59
N ALA A 89 -7.00 -9.57 -7.28
CA ALA A 89 -6.95 -9.58 -8.74
C ALA A 89 -8.32 -9.86 -9.36
N GLN A 90 -9.06 -10.84 -8.82
CA GLN A 90 -10.44 -11.11 -9.24
C GLN A 90 -11.35 -9.89 -9.03
N ARG A 91 -11.30 -9.31 -7.83
CA ARG A 91 -12.09 -8.12 -7.49
C ARG A 91 -11.77 -6.92 -8.39
N ILE A 92 -10.49 -6.68 -8.68
CA ILE A 92 -10.05 -5.60 -9.58
C ILE A 92 -10.54 -5.87 -11.00
N GLY A 93 -10.52 -7.13 -11.45
CA GLY A 93 -11.08 -7.53 -12.75
C GLY A 93 -12.57 -7.17 -12.88
N GLU A 94 -13.35 -7.25 -11.80
CA GLU A 94 -14.75 -6.79 -11.80
C GLU A 94 -14.86 -5.25 -11.90
N ILE A 95 -13.98 -4.53 -11.20
CA ILE A 95 -13.94 -3.05 -11.16
C ILE A 95 -13.46 -2.45 -12.49
N ASN A 96 -12.39 -2.99 -13.06
CA ASN A 96 -11.74 -2.52 -14.27
C ASN A 96 -11.16 -3.71 -15.06
N PRO A 97 -11.93 -4.35 -15.97
CA PRO A 97 -11.44 -5.45 -16.81
C PRO A 97 -10.28 -5.08 -17.72
N ALA A 98 -10.06 -3.79 -17.98
CA ALA A 98 -8.91 -3.32 -18.75
C ALA A 98 -7.64 -3.15 -17.89
N CYS A 99 -7.75 -3.21 -16.56
CA CYS A 99 -6.59 -3.17 -15.68
C CYS A 99 -5.82 -4.50 -15.77
N ARG A 100 -4.54 -4.42 -16.13
CA ARG A 100 -3.64 -5.56 -16.09
C ARG A 100 -3.16 -5.77 -14.66
N VAL A 101 -3.58 -6.86 -14.03
CA VAL A 101 -3.16 -7.19 -12.65
C VAL A 101 -2.16 -8.33 -12.65
N HIS A 102 -0.99 -8.10 -12.06
CA HIS A 102 0.02 -9.11 -11.78
C HIS A 102 -0.04 -9.48 -10.31
N ALA A 103 -0.51 -10.68 -9.99
CA ALA A 103 -0.54 -11.22 -8.65
C ALA A 103 0.73 -12.03 -8.38
N ILE A 104 1.58 -11.56 -7.49
CA ILE A 104 2.85 -12.20 -7.11
C ILE A 104 2.71 -12.72 -5.67
N GLU A 105 2.70 -14.05 -5.54
CA GLU A 105 2.61 -14.75 -4.26
C GLU A 105 4.01 -14.93 -3.66
N GLU A 106 4.66 -13.82 -3.32
CA GLU A 106 6.00 -13.78 -2.72
C GLU A 106 6.07 -12.77 -1.57
N PHE A 107 7.01 -13.00 -0.66
CA PHE A 107 7.36 -12.03 0.38
C PHE A 107 8.50 -11.14 -0.13
N VAL A 108 8.38 -9.82 0.01
CA VAL A 108 9.47 -8.90 -0.35
C VAL A 108 10.49 -8.86 0.76
N ASP A 109 11.76 -9.06 0.42
CA ASP A 109 12.90 -8.91 1.32
C ASP A 109 14.00 -8.02 0.71
N ALA A 110 15.17 -7.96 1.35
CA ALA A 110 16.27 -7.13 0.85
C ALA A 110 17.01 -7.75 -0.34
N ASP A 111 16.90 -9.07 -0.53
CA ASP A 111 17.67 -9.85 -1.49
C ASP A 111 16.88 -10.04 -2.80
N ASN A 112 15.55 -10.03 -2.76
CA ASN A 112 14.68 -10.22 -3.92
C ASN A 112 14.00 -8.95 -4.45
N VAL A 113 14.04 -7.82 -3.72
CA VAL A 113 13.28 -6.60 -4.10
C VAL A 113 13.64 -6.06 -5.48
N ASP A 114 14.89 -6.25 -5.92
CA ASP A 114 15.33 -5.80 -7.26
C ASP A 114 14.64 -6.57 -8.39
N ALA A 115 14.41 -7.87 -8.19
CA ALA A 115 13.73 -8.76 -9.11
C ALA A 115 12.20 -8.60 -9.04
N LEU A 116 11.66 -8.36 -7.84
CA LEU A 116 10.22 -8.21 -7.62
C LEU A 116 9.68 -6.85 -8.07
N LEU A 117 10.50 -5.80 -8.08
CA LEU A 117 10.09 -4.49 -8.54
C LEU A 117 10.26 -4.38 -10.07
N PRO A 118 9.17 -4.27 -10.84
CA PRO A 118 9.24 -4.17 -12.30
C PRO A 118 10.04 -2.94 -12.75
N ALA A 119 10.77 -3.07 -13.86
CA ALA A 119 11.61 -1.99 -14.38
C ALA A 119 10.82 -0.74 -14.83
N HIS A 120 9.55 -0.93 -15.22
CA HIS A 120 8.66 0.13 -15.72
C HIS A 120 7.59 0.56 -14.70
N ALA A 121 7.80 0.29 -13.41
CA ALA A 121 6.90 0.78 -12.38
C ALA A 121 6.99 2.31 -12.25
N ASP A 122 5.86 3.00 -12.34
CA ASP A 122 5.80 4.46 -12.19
C ASP A 122 5.71 4.87 -10.71
N ALA A 123 5.05 4.04 -9.89
CA ALA A 123 4.94 4.25 -8.46
C ALA A 123 4.93 2.93 -7.67
N VAL A 124 5.35 3.02 -6.41
CA VAL A 124 5.37 1.91 -5.44
C VAL A 124 4.74 2.37 -4.14
N LEU A 125 3.74 1.62 -3.68
CA LEU A 125 3.15 1.76 -2.36
C LEU A 125 3.61 0.61 -1.49
N ASP A 126 4.26 0.97 -0.40
CA ASP A 126 4.81 0.03 0.54
C ASP A 126 3.96 -0.03 1.79
N CYS A 127 3.14 -1.07 1.84
CA CYS A 127 2.17 -1.36 2.88
C CYS A 127 2.59 -2.56 3.75
N CYS A 128 3.85 -3.01 3.65
CA CYS A 128 4.39 -4.08 4.49
C CYS A 128 4.77 -3.57 5.88
N ASP A 129 4.96 -4.49 6.81
CA ASP A 129 5.34 -4.21 8.19
C ASP A 129 6.80 -4.56 8.51
N GLN A 130 7.54 -5.12 7.55
CA GLN A 130 8.90 -5.59 7.76
C GLN A 130 9.92 -4.50 7.39
N VAL A 131 10.50 -3.87 8.42
CA VAL A 131 11.44 -2.74 8.28
C VAL A 131 12.60 -3.00 7.30
N ARG A 132 13.08 -4.24 7.19
CA ARG A 132 14.21 -4.58 6.30
C ARG A 132 13.82 -4.44 4.84
N ALA A 133 12.74 -5.09 4.44
CA ALA A 133 12.11 -4.98 3.12
C ALA A 133 11.75 -3.52 2.82
N LYS A 134 11.08 -2.86 3.77
CA LYS A 134 10.69 -1.44 3.72
C LYS A 134 11.85 -0.52 3.31
N ALA A 135 13.00 -0.70 3.94
CA ALA A 135 14.19 0.10 3.67
C ALA A 135 14.85 -0.26 2.32
N ALA A 136 14.89 -1.55 1.96
CA ALA A 136 15.44 -1.99 0.68
C ALA A 136 14.62 -1.47 -0.51
N LEU A 137 13.29 -1.55 -0.41
CA LEU A 137 12.35 -1.03 -1.39
C LEU A 137 12.47 0.49 -1.54
N ALA A 138 12.48 1.23 -0.43
CA ALA A 138 12.67 2.69 -0.45
C ALA A 138 13.99 3.08 -1.12
N ALA A 139 15.08 2.41 -0.76
CA ALA A 139 16.39 2.67 -1.35
C ALA A 139 16.44 2.34 -2.85
N LEU A 140 15.79 1.25 -3.27
CA LEU A 140 15.71 0.86 -4.68
C LEU A 140 14.90 1.86 -5.49
N ALA A 141 13.71 2.25 -5.01
CA ALA A 141 12.85 3.21 -5.69
C ALA A 141 13.55 4.57 -5.87
N LEU A 142 14.22 5.07 -4.82
CA LEU A 142 15.02 6.29 -4.91
C LEU A 142 16.14 6.18 -5.96
N ARG A 143 16.86 5.05 -6.02
CA ARG A 143 17.91 4.84 -7.04
C ARG A 143 17.35 4.78 -8.46
N ARG A 144 16.16 4.21 -8.64
CA ARG A 144 15.50 4.09 -9.95
C ARG A 144 14.69 5.32 -10.34
N GLY A 145 14.54 6.32 -9.46
CA GLY A 145 13.70 7.49 -9.69
C GLY A 145 12.20 7.18 -9.70
N VAL A 146 11.79 6.06 -9.09
CA VAL A 146 10.38 5.63 -9.00
C VAL A 146 9.73 6.30 -7.80
N ALA A 147 8.51 6.81 -7.97
CA ALA A 147 7.77 7.42 -6.88
C ALA A 147 7.47 6.36 -5.79
N VAL A 148 7.83 6.64 -4.54
CA VAL A 148 7.61 5.71 -3.42
C VAL A 148 6.80 6.35 -2.30
N VAL A 149 5.79 5.61 -1.83
CA VAL A 149 4.94 5.98 -0.70
C VAL A 149 5.05 4.92 0.38
N LEU A 150 5.49 5.31 1.57
CA LEU A 150 5.73 4.40 2.69
C LEU A 150 4.60 4.50 3.71
N CYS A 151 3.90 3.41 3.97
CA CYS A 151 2.87 3.39 5.02
C CYS A 151 3.48 3.08 6.40
N GLY A 152 3.05 3.83 7.42
CA GLY A 152 3.36 3.58 8.82
C GLY A 152 2.45 2.54 9.47
N ALA A 153 2.54 2.43 10.79
CA ALA A 153 1.73 1.50 11.57
C ALA A 153 0.28 1.99 11.68
N ALA A 154 -0.66 1.35 10.99
CA ALA A 154 -2.08 1.69 11.08
C ALA A 154 -2.82 1.01 12.25
N GLY A 155 -2.25 -0.05 12.83
CA GLY A 155 -2.80 -0.74 14.00
C GLY A 155 -2.71 0.09 15.29
N GLY A 156 -3.58 -0.20 16.26
CA GLY A 156 -3.62 0.46 17.57
C GLY A 156 -4.13 1.91 17.54
N LYS A 157 -4.81 2.30 16.46
CA LYS A 157 -5.31 3.67 16.21
C LYS A 157 -6.82 3.68 15.96
N ARG A 158 -7.48 4.82 16.21
CA ARG A 158 -8.94 5.00 16.10
C ARG A 158 -9.35 6.22 15.26
N LEU A 159 -8.48 7.21 15.11
CA LEU A 159 -8.82 8.51 14.55
C LEU A 159 -8.37 8.63 13.09
N ALA A 160 -9.22 8.21 12.16
CA ALA A 160 -8.96 8.25 10.72
C ALA A 160 -8.65 9.68 10.20
N GLN A 161 -9.29 10.69 10.78
CA GLN A 161 -9.07 12.10 10.44
C GLN A 161 -7.70 12.65 10.86
N ARG A 162 -6.89 11.86 11.60
CA ARG A 162 -5.51 12.20 11.99
C ARG A 162 -4.46 11.51 11.12
N VAL A 163 -4.86 10.96 9.97
CA VAL A 163 -3.91 10.44 8.96
C VAL A 163 -3.33 11.63 8.19
N GLU A 164 -2.02 11.65 8.04
CA GLU A 164 -1.28 12.73 7.36
C GLU A 164 -0.11 12.16 6.55
N VAL A 165 0.41 12.97 5.62
CA VAL A 165 1.58 12.63 4.79
C VAL A 165 2.74 13.51 5.22
N LEU A 166 3.85 12.91 5.63
CA LEU A 166 5.07 13.60 6.07
C LEU A 166 6.30 13.04 5.36
N ASP A 167 7.39 13.80 5.32
CA ASP A 167 8.69 13.22 5.02
C ASP A 167 9.12 12.28 6.17
N LEU A 168 9.79 11.17 5.86
CA LEU A 168 10.28 10.21 6.85
C LEU A 168 11.12 10.86 7.98
N ALA A 169 11.85 11.94 7.67
CA ALA A 169 12.61 12.71 8.65
C ALA A 169 11.72 13.36 9.72
N ASP A 170 10.50 13.74 9.35
CA ASP A 170 9.56 14.51 10.16
C ASP A 170 8.55 13.64 10.91
N VAL A 171 8.40 12.37 10.53
CA VAL A 171 7.50 11.44 11.21
C VAL A 171 7.86 11.32 12.71
N ARG A 172 6.86 11.53 13.56
CA ARG A 172 6.86 11.28 15.01
C ARG A 172 5.79 10.24 15.36
N ASP A 173 5.90 9.63 16.53
CA ASP A 173 4.87 8.74 17.10
C ASP A 173 4.52 7.47 16.29
N ASP A 174 5.41 7.06 15.37
CA ASP A 174 5.27 5.82 14.60
C ASP A 174 6.52 4.93 14.80
N PRO A 175 6.43 3.84 15.59
CA PRO A 175 7.57 2.96 15.85
C PRO A 175 8.10 2.25 14.60
N LEU A 176 7.26 1.98 13.61
CA LEU A 176 7.65 1.32 12.37
C LEU A 176 8.51 2.27 11.54
N LEU A 177 8.02 3.49 11.32
CA LEU A 177 8.72 4.52 10.55
C LEU A 177 9.95 5.06 11.29
N ALA A 178 9.96 5.07 12.64
CA ALA A 178 11.16 5.41 13.41
C ALA A 178 12.29 4.39 13.17
N LYS A 179 11.98 3.09 13.17
CA LYS A 179 12.96 2.03 12.84
C LYS A 179 13.41 2.11 11.39
N LEU A 180 12.49 2.41 10.47
CA LEU A 180 12.82 2.63 9.06
C LEU A 180 13.79 3.80 8.89
N ARG A 181 13.50 4.96 9.48
CA ARG A 181 14.37 6.14 9.47
C ARG A 181 15.77 5.83 9.99
N TYR A 182 15.86 5.09 11.09
CA TYR A 182 17.15 4.65 11.63
C TYR A 182 17.91 3.78 10.63
N ARG A 183 17.24 2.80 10.01
CA ARG A 183 17.85 1.89 9.03
C ARG A 183 18.28 2.61 7.75
N MET A 184 17.47 3.55 7.24
CA MET A 184 17.84 4.38 6.09
C MET A 184 19.13 5.17 6.34
N ARG A 185 19.29 5.76 7.53
CA ARG A 185 20.53 6.46 7.90
C ARG A 185 21.73 5.53 8.04
N ARG A 186 21.53 4.36 8.66
CA ARG A 186 22.63 3.44 8.98
C ARG A 186 23.12 2.64 7.77
N THR A 187 22.20 2.17 6.93
CA THR A 187 22.49 1.22 5.85
C THR A 187 22.56 1.88 4.49
N TYR A 188 21.73 2.88 4.24
CA TYR A 188 21.56 3.49 2.91
C TYR A 188 22.04 4.95 2.85
N GLY A 189 22.69 5.45 3.91
CA GLY A 189 23.32 6.77 3.92
C GLY A 189 22.34 7.95 3.88
N ALA A 190 21.08 7.76 4.28
CA ALA A 190 20.10 8.86 4.27
C ALA A 190 20.52 10.01 5.21
N PRO A 191 20.13 11.27 4.91
CA PRO A 191 20.56 12.45 5.67
C PRO A 191 20.27 12.36 7.18
N ARG A 192 21.21 12.87 7.99
CA ARG A 192 21.02 12.99 9.45
C ARG A 192 20.12 14.16 9.84
N SER A 193 20.13 15.22 9.04
CA SER A 193 19.30 16.42 9.17
C SER A 193 18.74 16.81 7.80
N GLY A 194 17.59 17.50 7.78
CA GLY A 194 16.87 17.82 6.55
C GLY A 194 15.97 16.69 6.04
N PRO A 195 15.27 16.93 4.91
CA PRO A 195 14.33 15.97 4.33
C PRO A 195 15.06 14.73 3.78
N MET A 196 14.40 13.57 3.87
CA MET A 196 14.87 12.32 3.28
C MET A 196 14.34 12.09 1.86
N GLY A 197 13.37 12.89 1.41
CA GLY A 197 12.71 12.71 0.11
C GLY A 197 11.79 11.49 0.08
N LEU A 198 11.30 11.04 1.24
CA LEU A 198 10.52 9.82 1.38
C LEU A 198 9.16 10.15 1.99
N ARG A 199 8.12 10.16 1.15
CA ARG A 199 6.74 10.45 1.56
C ARG A 199 6.18 9.27 2.37
N CYS A 200 5.70 9.56 3.57
CA CYS A 200 5.18 8.58 4.52
C CYS A 200 3.75 8.89 4.92
N VAL A 201 2.85 7.93 4.75
CA VAL A 201 1.50 8.00 5.33
C VAL A 201 1.56 7.54 6.77
N CYS A 202 1.22 8.41 7.70
CA CYS A 202 1.31 8.15 9.12
C CYS A 202 0.17 8.81 9.89
N SER A 203 0.19 8.67 11.21
CA SER A 203 -0.73 9.40 12.08
C SER A 203 -0.03 9.69 13.40
N ARG A 204 -0.17 10.93 13.89
CA ARG A 204 0.30 11.36 15.22
C ARG A 204 -0.53 10.81 16.38
N GLU A 205 -1.51 9.94 16.13
CA GLU A 205 -2.16 9.20 17.20
C GLU A 205 -1.18 8.19 17.79
N ALA A 206 -0.95 8.27 19.10
CA ALA A 206 -0.12 7.29 19.81
C ALA A 206 -0.73 5.88 19.69
N VAL A 207 0.11 4.90 19.36
CA VAL A 207 -0.30 3.50 19.21
C VAL A 207 -0.75 2.94 20.56
N ARG A 208 -2.00 2.46 20.64
CA ARG A 208 -2.56 1.82 21.84
C ARG A 208 -2.29 0.32 21.83
N ARG A 209 -1.63 -0.20 22.86
CA ARG A 209 -1.49 -1.64 23.10
C ARG A 209 -2.75 -2.21 23.75
N SER A 210 -3.14 -3.43 23.39
CA SER A 210 -4.20 -4.13 24.11
C SER A 210 -3.73 -4.49 25.52
N ALA A 211 -4.58 -4.30 26.52
CA ALA A 211 -4.30 -4.66 27.91
C ALA A 211 -4.32 -6.20 28.15
N THR A 212 -4.89 -6.97 27.22
CA THR A 212 -5.17 -8.41 27.37
C THR A 212 -4.35 -9.32 26.45
N ALA A 213 -3.43 -8.78 25.64
CA ALA A 213 -2.60 -9.60 24.77
C ALA A 213 -1.42 -10.20 25.55
N SER A 214 -1.56 -11.44 26.05
CA SER A 214 -0.39 -12.22 26.47
C SER A 214 0.44 -12.55 25.23
N CYS A 215 1.75 -12.38 25.35
CA CYS A 215 2.71 -12.34 24.25
C CYS A 215 3.23 -13.71 23.79
N ASP A 216 2.58 -14.81 24.15
CA ASP A 216 3.26 -16.11 24.20
C ASP A 216 3.07 -17.04 22.98
N ALA A 217 2.37 -16.65 21.91
CA ALA A 217 2.15 -17.61 20.81
C ALA A 217 1.87 -17.03 19.41
N ALA A 218 2.34 -15.82 19.05
CA ALA A 218 2.05 -15.26 17.72
C ALA A 218 3.30 -15.14 16.83
N PRO A 219 3.27 -15.60 15.56
CA PRO A 219 4.38 -15.45 14.63
C PRO A 219 4.69 -13.96 14.35
N GLN A 220 5.94 -13.67 13.99
CA GLN A 220 6.48 -12.31 13.91
C GLN A 220 5.82 -11.47 12.81
N GLY A 221 5.25 -10.31 13.18
CA GLY A 221 4.68 -9.29 12.29
C GLY A 221 3.79 -8.31 13.06
N LEU A 222 3.56 -7.09 12.56
CA LEU A 222 2.56 -6.17 13.10
C LEU A 222 1.15 -6.77 13.04
N SER A 223 0.90 -7.74 12.14
CA SER A 223 -0.33 -8.53 12.08
C SER A 223 -0.63 -9.27 13.40
N CYS A 224 0.41 -9.56 14.19
CA CYS A 224 0.34 -10.42 15.36
C CYS A 224 0.85 -9.77 16.66
N ALA A 225 1.26 -8.49 16.64
CA ALA A 225 1.79 -7.80 17.81
C ALA A 225 0.73 -7.39 18.86
N GLY A 226 -0.43 -8.04 18.86
CA GLY A 226 -1.50 -7.81 19.85
C GLY A 226 -2.21 -6.45 19.74
N TYR A 227 -2.02 -5.72 18.63
CA TYR A 227 -2.72 -4.46 18.38
C TYR A 227 -4.09 -4.72 17.75
N GLY A 228 -5.13 -4.12 18.33
CA GLY A 228 -6.42 -4.00 17.66
C GLY A 228 -6.31 -3.13 16.41
N SER A 229 -7.23 -3.31 15.47
CA SER A 229 -7.27 -2.53 14.23
C SER A 229 -8.72 -2.30 13.80
N SER A 230 -8.93 -1.25 13.01
CA SER A 230 -10.24 -0.88 12.50
C SER A 230 -10.12 -0.45 11.04
N VAL A 231 -11.03 -0.95 10.21
CA VAL A 231 -11.11 -0.59 8.78
C VAL A 231 -11.10 0.92 8.57
N MET A 232 -11.75 1.71 9.42
CA MET A 232 -11.81 3.18 9.27
C MET A 232 -10.41 3.80 9.24
N VAL A 233 -9.46 3.29 10.03
CA VAL A 233 -8.08 3.81 10.03
C VAL A 233 -7.25 3.15 8.94
N THR A 234 -7.26 1.82 8.87
CA THR A 234 -6.36 1.11 7.94
C THR A 234 -6.72 1.39 6.48
N ALA A 235 -8.02 1.46 6.15
CA ALA A 235 -8.47 1.86 4.83
C ALA A 235 -8.08 3.31 4.52
N THR A 236 -8.22 4.25 5.47
CA THR A 236 -7.82 5.64 5.27
C THR A 236 -6.32 5.77 4.97
N PHE A 237 -5.47 4.99 5.64
CA PHE A 237 -4.05 4.92 5.27
C PHE A 237 -3.87 4.48 3.80
N GLY A 238 -4.61 3.47 3.36
CA GLY A 238 -4.57 2.99 1.97
C GLY A 238 -5.07 4.03 0.97
N MET A 239 -6.19 4.69 1.28
CA MET A 239 -6.75 5.77 0.45
C MET A 239 -5.79 6.95 0.31
N VAL A 240 -5.18 7.39 1.42
CA VAL A 240 -4.18 8.46 1.40
C VAL A 240 -2.93 8.04 0.61
N ALA A 241 -2.46 6.81 0.77
CA ALA A 241 -1.31 6.30 0.01
C ALA A 241 -1.58 6.27 -1.50
N ALA A 242 -2.76 5.79 -1.90
CA ALA A 242 -3.20 5.81 -3.30
C ALA A 242 -3.32 7.25 -3.83
N GLY A 243 -3.87 8.18 -3.04
CA GLY A 243 -3.94 9.59 -3.41
C GLY A 243 -2.56 10.20 -3.66
N VAL A 244 -1.59 9.96 -2.77
CA VAL A 244 -0.21 10.45 -2.95
C VAL A 244 0.44 9.87 -4.22
N ALA A 245 0.18 8.60 -4.52
CA ALA A 245 0.68 7.98 -5.74
C ALA A 245 0.02 8.57 -6.99
N VAL A 246 -1.30 8.76 -6.98
CA VAL A 246 -2.05 9.41 -8.08
C VAL A 246 -1.50 10.80 -8.38
N GLU A 247 -1.29 11.64 -7.36
CA GLU A 247 -0.69 12.97 -7.54
C GLU A 247 0.71 12.89 -8.16
N ALA A 248 1.55 11.94 -7.69
CA ALA A 248 2.88 11.74 -8.26
C ALA A 248 2.82 11.31 -9.75
N LEU A 249 1.88 10.45 -10.14
CA LEU A 249 1.67 10.06 -11.53
C LEU A 249 1.22 11.25 -12.38
N LEU A 250 0.35 12.11 -11.84
CA LEU A 250 -0.14 13.30 -12.53
C LEU A 250 0.93 14.40 -12.66
N GLY A 251 2.08 14.26 -11.98
CA GLY A 251 3.20 15.20 -12.02
C GLY A 251 3.00 16.42 -11.12
N ALA A 252 2.25 16.26 -10.02
CA ALA A 252 1.99 17.26 -9.00
C ALA A 252 2.98 17.19 -7.81
#